data_AF-A0A2D9C4R3-F1
#
_entry.id   AF-A0A2D9C4R3-F1
#
_cell.length_a   1.000
_cell.length_b   1.000
_cell.length_c   1.000
_cell.angle_alpha   90.00
_cell.angle_beta   90.00
_cell.angle_gamma   90.00
#
_symmetry.space_group_name_H-M   'P 1'
#
loop_
_entity.id
_entity.type
_entity.pdbx_description
1 polymer ?
#
loop_
_entity_poly.entity_id
_entity_poly.type
_entity_poly.pdbx_seq_one_letter_code
_entity_poly.pdbx_strand_id
1 'polypeptide(L)'
;MGVFVVQNITKMDINKEYWTTTSSDQGKVETPSYYDGKNNYKAIDVVTNFDLNYNLGTACTYILRAYKKHESPNEDIQKAIDHLNFELNKLKNQ
;
A
#
# COMPACT_ATOMS: atom_id res chain seq x y z
N MET A 1 -53.63 -15.68 13.66
CA MET A 1 -53.08 -14.65 14.56
C MET A 1 -51.87 -15.25 15.25
N GLY A 2 -50.65 -14.77 14.94
CA GLY A 2 -49.38 -15.16 15.57
C GLY A 2 -48.91 -16.58 15.24
N VAL A 3 -47.64 -16.91 15.08
CA VAL A 3 -46.41 -16.26 15.55
C VAL A 3 -45.29 -16.53 14.52
N PHE A 4 -44.57 -15.48 14.13
CA PHE A 4 -43.28 -15.58 13.44
C PHE A 4 -42.24 -16.13 14.42
N VAL A 5 -41.62 -17.27 14.12
CA VAL A 5 -40.42 -17.72 14.83
C VAL A 5 -39.21 -17.26 14.02
N VAL A 6 -38.62 -16.14 14.45
CA VAL A 6 -37.23 -15.82 14.14
C VAL A 6 -36.38 -16.55 15.16
N GLN A 7 -35.59 -17.53 14.76
CA GLN A 7 -34.40 -17.95 15.50
C GLN A 7 -33.35 -18.56 14.56
N ASN A 8 -32.22 -17.84 14.48
CA ASN A 8 -30.86 -18.40 14.45
C ASN A 8 -30.36 -19.01 13.14
N ILE A 9 -29.84 -18.15 12.26
CA ILE A 9 -28.73 -18.50 11.38
C ILE A 9 -27.53 -18.74 12.32
N THR A 10 -27.30 -20.01 12.65
CA THR A 10 -26.16 -20.45 13.42
C THR A 10 -24.88 -20.05 12.70
N LYS A 11 -23.98 -19.41 13.46
CA LYS A 11 -22.58 -19.15 13.10
C LYS A 11 -21.92 -20.47 12.73
N MET A 12 -21.95 -20.84 11.45
CA MET A 12 -21.29 -22.04 10.93
C MET A 12 -20.04 -21.60 10.19
N ASP A 13 -18.95 -21.59 10.96
CA ASP A 13 -17.59 -21.94 10.54
C ASP A 13 -17.08 -21.34 9.22
N ILE A 14 -16.73 -20.05 9.28
CA ILE A 14 -15.81 -19.47 8.32
C ILE A 14 -14.41 -20.00 8.66
N ASN A 15 -14.11 -21.24 8.26
CA ASN A 15 -12.74 -21.72 8.12
C ASN A 15 -12.07 -20.91 7.00
N LYS A 16 -11.68 -19.67 7.31
CA LYS A 16 -10.77 -18.91 6.46
C LYS A 16 -9.37 -19.42 6.79
N GLU A 17 -9.04 -20.56 6.21
CA GLU A 17 -7.69 -21.12 6.21
C GLU A 17 -6.77 -20.08 5.59
N TYR A 18 -6.11 -19.27 6.43
CA TYR A 18 -5.05 -18.39 5.98
C TYR A 18 -3.86 -19.29 5.66
N TRP A 19 -3.51 -19.38 4.39
CA TRP A 19 -2.24 -19.96 3.98
C TRP A 19 -1.12 -19.16 4.67
N THR A 20 -0.40 -19.79 5.58
CA THR A 20 0.93 -19.33 5.96
C THR A 20 1.87 -20.50 5.79
N THR A 21 2.18 -20.80 4.53
CA THR A 21 3.34 -21.61 4.22
C THR A 21 4.55 -20.72 4.43
N THR A 22 5.07 -20.64 5.66
CA THR A 22 6.43 -20.13 5.90
C THR A 22 7.41 -21.19 5.42
N SER A 23 7.54 -21.30 4.10
CA SER A 23 8.70 -21.88 3.47
C SER A 23 9.81 -20.84 3.63
N SER A 24 10.75 -21.11 4.53
CA SER A 24 12.00 -20.36 4.65
C SER A 24 12.88 -20.66 3.43
N ASP A 25 12.47 -20.16 2.27
CA ASP A 25 13.35 -19.95 1.13
C ASP A 25 13.43 -18.44 0.97
N GLN A 26 14.57 -17.85 1.32
CA GLN A 26 14.83 -16.41 1.18
C GLN A 26 14.98 -16.08 -0.31
N GLY A 27 13.92 -16.28 -1.08
CA GLY A 27 13.80 -15.77 -2.43
C GLY A 27 13.89 -14.27 -2.34
N LYS A 28 14.91 -13.68 -2.97
CA LYS A 28 15.00 -12.22 -3.12
C LYS A 28 13.66 -11.73 -3.63
N VAL A 29 12.98 -10.90 -2.84
CA VAL A 29 11.77 -10.22 -3.29
C VAL A 29 12.20 -9.31 -4.43
N GLU A 30 11.99 -9.75 -5.67
CA GLU A 30 12.35 -8.96 -6.85
C GLU A 30 11.43 -7.75 -6.90
N THR A 31 11.98 -6.62 -6.49
CA THR A 31 11.30 -5.33 -6.61
C THR A 31 11.33 -4.92 -8.07
N PRO A 32 10.22 -4.44 -8.65
CA PRO A 32 10.21 -4.01 -10.05
C PRO A 32 11.28 -2.94 -10.33
N SER A 33 11.95 -3.05 -11.48
CA SER A 33 13.12 -2.22 -11.83
C SER A 33 12.85 -0.71 -11.88
N TYR A 34 11.60 -0.28 -12.06
CA TYR A 34 11.23 1.14 -12.07
C TYR A 34 11.33 1.80 -10.69
N TYR A 35 11.58 1.03 -9.61
CA TYR A 35 11.93 1.56 -8.30
C TYR A 35 13.43 1.78 -8.08
N ASP A 36 14.27 1.33 -9.03
CA ASP A 36 15.72 1.44 -8.93
C ASP A 36 16.19 2.81 -9.45
N GLY A 37 16.85 3.56 -8.59
CA GLY A 37 17.58 4.78 -8.89
C GLY A 37 19.01 4.50 -9.36
N LYS A 38 19.76 5.57 -9.62
CA LYS A 38 21.20 5.46 -9.89
C LYS A 38 21.92 4.89 -8.64
N ASN A 39 23.03 4.19 -8.85
CA ASN A 39 23.85 3.61 -7.77
C ASN A 39 23.12 2.60 -6.86
N ASN A 40 22.19 1.81 -7.41
CA ASN A 40 21.36 0.84 -6.66
C ASN A 40 20.47 1.46 -5.58
N TYR A 41 20.20 2.76 -5.65
CA TYR A 41 19.42 3.47 -4.64
C TYR A 41 17.92 3.28 -4.90
N LYS A 42 17.20 2.61 -4.01
CA LYS A 42 15.79 2.28 -4.19
C LYS A 42 14.89 3.34 -3.56
N ALA A 43 13.65 3.43 -4.05
CA ALA A 43 12.65 4.30 -3.43
C ALA A 43 12.44 4.00 -1.94
N ILE A 44 12.50 2.72 -1.54
CA ILE A 44 12.39 2.31 -0.14
C ILE A 44 13.53 2.88 0.71
N ASP A 45 14.75 2.98 0.17
CA ASP A 45 15.89 3.53 0.89
C ASP A 45 15.65 5.01 1.25
N VAL A 46 15.00 5.78 0.38
CA VAL A 46 14.61 7.17 0.68
C VAL A 46 13.55 7.19 1.78
N VAL A 47 12.49 6.42 1.62
CA VAL A 47 11.38 6.41 2.58
C VAL A 47 11.85 6.02 3.98
N THR A 48 12.71 5.01 4.09
CA THR A 48 13.26 4.53 5.36
C THR A 48 14.29 5.49 5.95
N ASN A 49 15.21 6.05 5.15
CA ASN A 49 16.26 6.93 5.69
C ASN A 49 15.73 8.28 6.17
N PHE A 50 14.62 8.75 5.60
CA PHE A 50 13.97 10.01 5.99
C PHE A 50 12.82 9.80 7.00
N ASP A 51 12.59 8.57 7.47
CA ASP A 51 11.52 8.20 8.40
C ASP A 51 10.15 8.79 7.99
N LEU A 52 9.81 8.64 6.70
CA LEU A 52 8.59 9.22 6.15
C LEU A 52 7.37 8.42 6.62
N ASN A 53 6.33 9.14 7.06
CA ASN A 53 5.05 8.52 7.36
C ASN A 53 4.39 7.89 6.11
N TYR A 54 3.37 7.06 6.31
CA TYR A 54 2.72 6.30 5.23
C TYR A 54 2.34 7.16 4.01
N ASN A 55 1.72 8.32 4.22
CA ASN A 55 1.28 9.19 3.13
C ASN A 55 2.47 9.82 2.40
N LEU A 56 3.44 10.34 3.14
CA LEU A 56 4.64 10.96 2.59
C LEU A 56 5.52 9.95 1.84
N GLY A 57 5.71 8.75 2.40
CA GLY A 57 6.49 7.69 1.78
C GLY A 57 5.84 7.16 0.51
N THR A 58 4.52 7.01 0.50
CA THR A 58 3.77 6.59 -0.69
C THR A 58 3.81 7.66 -1.78
N ALA A 59 3.62 8.94 -1.43
CA ALA A 59 3.76 10.05 -2.36
C ALA A 59 5.18 10.11 -2.97
N CYS A 60 6.23 9.96 -2.15
CA CYS A 60 7.61 9.90 -2.61
C CYS A 60 7.83 8.76 -3.62
N THR A 61 7.29 7.58 -3.32
CA THR A 61 7.36 6.39 -4.19
C THR A 61 6.71 6.64 -5.55
N TYR A 62 5.55 7.32 -5.59
CA TYR A 62 4.90 7.71 -6.84
C TYR A 62 5.72 8.76 -7.62
N ILE A 63 6.31 9.75 -6.95
CA ILE A 63 7.19 10.75 -7.58
C ILE A 63 8.41 10.08 -8.23
N LEU A 64 9.09 9.17 -7.52
CA LEU A 64 10.31 8.52 -7.99
C LEU A 64 10.07 7.60 -9.20
N ARG A 65 8.86 7.05 -9.35
CA ARG A 65 8.51 6.12 -10.44
C ARG A 65 7.83 6.79 -11.64
N ALA A 66 7.33 8.02 -11.51
CA ALA A 66 6.43 8.65 -12.49
C ALA A 66 6.98 8.65 -13.93
N TYR A 67 8.29 8.82 -14.09
CA TYR A 67 8.96 8.84 -15.40
C TYR A 67 9.63 7.51 -15.79
N LYS A 68 9.43 6.45 -14.98
CA LYS A 68 10.09 5.16 -15.16
C LYS A 68 9.13 4.02 -15.48
N LYS A 69 7.88 4.14 -15.05
CA LYS A 69 6.89 3.07 -15.16
C LYS A 69 6.05 3.15 -16.45
N HIS A 70 5.61 4.34 -16.83
CA HIS A 70 4.75 4.59 -17.98
C HIS A 70 5.27 5.78 -18.79
N GLU A 71 4.83 5.91 -20.04
CA GLU A 71 5.18 7.04 -20.91
C GLU A 71 4.63 8.38 -20.39
N SER A 72 3.49 8.33 -19.69
CA SER A 72 2.87 9.49 -19.08
C SER A 72 3.04 9.50 -17.55
N PRO A 73 3.68 10.54 -16.97
CA PRO A 73 3.85 10.66 -15.52
C PRO A 73 2.57 11.13 -14.80
N ASN A 74 1.55 11.59 -15.53
CA ASN A 74 0.41 12.31 -14.97
C ASN A 74 -0.34 11.50 -13.90
N GLU A 75 -0.56 10.21 -14.12
CA GLU A 75 -1.28 9.36 -13.16
C GLU A 75 -0.53 9.19 -11.84
N ASP A 76 0.80 9.05 -11.91
CA ASP A 76 1.62 8.87 -10.72
C ASP A 76 1.78 10.19 -9.96
N ILE A 77 1.91 11.31 -10.67
CA ILE A 77 1.88 12.64 -10.05
C ILE A 77 0.53 12.91 -9.38
N GLN A 78 -0.60 12.56 -10.01
CA GLN A 78 -1.91 12.73 -9.39
C GLN A 78 -2.04 11.89 -8.10
N LYS A 79 -1.60 10.62 -8.12
CA LYS A 79 -1.61 9.77 -6.92
C LYS A 79 -0.74 10.34 -5.80
N ALA A 80 0.42 10.90 -6.13
CA ALA A 80 1.27 11.57 -5.15
C ALA A 80 0.55 12.77 -4.50
N ILE A 81 -0.11 13.60 -5.32
CA ILE A 81 -0.91 14.74 -4.84
C ILE A 81 -2.04 14.28 -3.91
N ASP A 82 -2.74 13.21 -4.24
CA ASP A 82 -3.84 12.68 -3.41
C ASP A 82 -3.33 12.28 -2.01
N HIS A 83 -2.21 11.56 -1.93
CA HIS A 83 -1.58 11.21 -0.65
C HIS A 83 -1.14 12.43 0.17
N LEU A 84 -0.58 13.45 -0.48
CA LEU A 84 -0.22 14.70 0.19
C LEU A 84 -1.46 15.45 0.71
N ASN A 85 -2.55 15.46 -0.05
CA ASN A 85 -3.81 16.05 0.38
C ASN A 85 -4.40 15.32 1.58
N PHE A 86 -4.34 13.98 1.62
CA PHE A 86 -4.76 13.21 2.80
C PHE A 86 -3.96 13.58 4.04
N GLU A 87 -2.63 13.74 3.91
CA GLU A 87 -1.77 14.14 5.02
C GLU A 87 -2.09 15.57 5.50
N LEU A 88 -2.25 16.52 4.57
CA LEU A 88 -2.63 17.90 4.91
C LEU A 88 -4.00 17.95 5.61
N ASN A 89 -4.96 17.16 5.16
CA ASN A 89 -6.28 17.08 5.80
C ASN A 89 -6.18 16.49 7.20
N LYS A 90 -5.31 15.51 7.42
CA LYS A 90 -5.04 14.97 8.77
C LYS A 90 -4.46 16.04 9.68
N LEU A 91 -3.45 16.79 9.23
CA LEU A 91 -2.82 17.87 10.00
C LEU A 91 -3.78 19.03 10.33
N LYS A 92 -4.72 19.35 9.44
CA LYS A 92 -5.73 20.40 9.67
C LYS A 92 -6.83 20.02 10.66
N ASN A 93 -7.07 18.73 10.84
CA ASN A 93 -8.10 18.19 11.74
C ASN A 93 -7.52 17.69 13.08
N GLN A 94 -6.24 18.00 13.34
CA GLN A 94 -5.56 17.79 14.63
C GLN A 94 -5.64 19.06 15.47
#